data_AF-A0A6P0T6M0-F1
#
_entry.id   AF-A0A6P0T6M0-F1
#
_cell.length_a   1.000
_cell.length_b   1.000
_cell.length_c   1.000
_cell.angle_alpha   90.00
_cell.angle_beta   90.00
_cell.angle_gamma   90.00
#
_symmetry.space_group_name_H-M   'P 1'
#
loop_
_entity.id
_entity.type
_entity.pdbx_description
1 polymer ?
#
loop_
_entity_poly.entity_id
_entity_poly.type
_entity_poly.pdbx_seq_one_letter_code
_entity_poly.pdbx_strand_id
1 'polypeptide(L)'
;MSCKILITSTKENVKLELYSNSRYGYGRSRILDKGKEYVATKVELGTYSNNRYGSVKNSLIKDIPIEAIITFKGVLLDVKQIDILQFKTHLKSSYYTGYLNTELRNVSVTPEE
;
A
#
# COMPACT_ATOMS: atom_id res chain seq x y z
N MET A 1 -7.17 7.96 8.45
CA MET A 1 -7.09 8.20 6.99
C MET A 1 -6.92 6.89 6.26
N SER A 2 -7.57 6.70 5.12
CA SER A 2 -7.38 5.55 4.24
C SER A 2 -6.99 6.02 2.85
N CYS A 3 -5.98 5.40 2.25
CA CYS A 3 -5.59 5.63 0.86
C CYS A 3 -6.05 4.46 0.01
N LYS A 4 -6.83 4.72 -1.05
CA LYS A 4 -7.23 3.73 -2.05
C LYS A 4 -6.33 3.86 -3.28
N ILE A 5 -5.77 2.75 -3.71
CA ILE A 5 -4.85 2.67 -4.85
C ILE A 5 -5.34 1.55 -5.76
N LEU A 6 -5.35 1.78 -7.07
CA LEU A 6 -5.59 0.72 -8.05
C LEU A 6 -4.24 0.17 -8.52
N ILE A 7 -4.09 -1.14 -8.45
CA ILE A 7 -2.89 -1.85 -8.87
C ILE A 7 -3.25 -2.73 -10.06
N THR A 8 -2.51 -2.59 -11.16
CA THR A 8 -2.69 -3.40 -12.37
C THR A 8 -1.38 -4.09 -12.70
N SER A 9 -1.44 -5.39 -12.99
CA SER A 9 -0.30 -6.14 -13.54
C SER A 9 -0.43 -6.21 -15.05
N THR A 10 0.65 -5.92 -15.79
CA THR A 10 0.72 -6.15 -17.25
C THR A 10 1.18 -7.56 -17.60
N LYS A 11 1.29 -8.44 -16.60
CA LYS A 11 1.84 -9.79 -16.71
C LYS A 11 0.94 -10.80 -16.00
N GLU A 12 0.95 -12.03 -16.50
CA GLU A 12 0.20 -13.15 -15.92
C GLU A 12 0.92 -13.77 -14.72
N ASN A 13 0.16 -14.50 -13.89
CA ASN A 13 0.68 -15.30 -12.77
C ASN A 13 1.50 -14.50 -11.74
N VAL A 14 1.10 -13.25 -11.50
CA VAL A 14 1.75 -12.38 -10.52
C VAL A 14 1.04 -12.49 -9.17
N LYS A 15 1.78 -12.82 -8.12
CA LYS A 15 1.31 -12.72 -6.73
C LYS A 15 1.91 -11.48 -6.09
N LEU A 16 1.06 -10.61 -5.58
CA LEU A 16 1.43 -9.41 -4.85
C LEU A 16 1.19 -9.62 -3.35
N GLU A 17 2.19 -9.28 -2.56
CA GLU A 17 2.10 -9.15 -1.12
C GLU A 17 2.23 -7.68 -0.75
N LEU A 18 1.23 -7.08 -0.11
CA LEU A 18 1.23 -5.70 0.36
C LEU A 18 1.43 -5.66 1.87
N TYR A 19 2.39 -4.88 2.35
CA TYR A 19 2.74 -4.83 3.77
C TYR A 19 2.13 -3.63 4.47
N SER A 20 1.60 -3.85 5.69
CA SER A 20 1.24 -2.78 6.63
C SER A 20 2.49 -2.28 7.36
N ASN A 21 2.74 -2.77 8.57
CA ASN A 21 3.92 -2.47 9.37
C ASN A 21 4.61 -3.77 9.79
N SER A 22 5.43 -4.39 8.94
CA SER A 22 6.03 -5.69 9.29
C SER A 22 6.93 -5.59 10.52
N ARG A 23 6.67 -6.43 11.55
CA ARG A 23 7.49 -6.52 12.78
C ARG A 23 8.91 -6.99 12.52
N TYR A 24 9.12 -7.75 11.45
CA TYR A 24 10.39 -8.44 11.18
C TYR A 24 11.28 -7.68 10.19
N GLY A 25 11.06 -6.38 10.00
CA GLY A 25 11.88 -5.57 9.11
C GLY A 25 11.66 -5.83 7.61
N TYR A 26 10.72 -6.70 7.20
CA TYR A 26 10.39 -6.95 5.79
C TYR A 26 9.77 -5.73 5.06
N GLY A 27 9.46 -4.67 5.82
CA GLY A 27 9.09 -3.36 5.33
C GLY A 27 7.76 -2.87 5.87
N ARG A 28 7.51 -1.58 5.64
CA ARG A 28 6.32 -0.88 6.14
C ARG A 28 5.82 0.11 5.09
N SER A 29 4.50 0.20 4.96
CA SER A 29 3.84 1.29 4.26
C SER A 29 3.64 2.46 5.23
N ARG A 30 3.86 3.67 4.75
CA ARG A 30 3.88 4.88 5.57
C ARG A 30 3.53 6.12 4.75
N ILE A 31 2.99 7.11 5.45
CA ILE A 31 2.92 8.49 4.99
C ILE A 31 4.05 9.26 5.65
N LEU A 32 4.77 10.06 4.87
CA LEU A 32 5.66 11.10 5.37
C LEU A 32 5.02 12.45 5.00
N ASP A 33 4.77 13.28 6.00
CA ASP A 33 4.15 14.59 5.80
C ASP A 33 4.69 15.58 6.84
N LYS A 34 5.21 16.74 6.40
CA LYS A 34 5.72 17.82 7.25
C LYS A 34 6.67 17.35 8.35
N GLY A 35 7.56 16.41 8.01
CA GLY A 35 8.53 15.81 8.93
C GLY A 35 7.97 14.77 9.90
N LYS A 36 6.69 14.41 9.80
CA LYS A 36 6.04 13.35 10.60
C LYS A 36 5.91 12.06 9.79
N GLU A 37 6.06 10.93 10.48
CA GLU A 37 5.84 9.59 9.92
C GLU A 37 4.54 8.99 10.47
N TYR A 38 3.65 8.57 9.58
CA TYR A 38 2.43 7.85 9.91
C TYR A 38 2.46 6.45 9.31
N VAL A 39 2.59 5.44 10.14
CA VAL A 39 2.76 4.06 9.69
C VAL A 39 1.40 3.39 9.45
N ALA A 40 1.31 2.57 8.40
CA ALA A 40 0.12 1.81 8.07
C ALA A 40 -0.27 0.84 9.20
N THR A 41 -1.56 0.83 9.51
CA THR A 41 -2.16 0.01 10.57
C THR A 41 -3.02 -1.13 10.03
N LYS A 42 -3.47 -1.02 8.78
CA LYS A 42 -4.22 -2.05 8.06
C LYS A 42 -3.89 -1.95 6.57
N VAL A 43 -3.87 -3.09 5.89
CA VAL A 43 -3.77 -3.18 4.44
C VAL A 43 -4.81 -4.15 3.91
N GLU A 44 -5.37 -3.83 2.75
CA GLU A 44 -6.38 -4.61 2.05
C GLU A 44 -5.97 -4.72 0.58
N LEU A 45 -6.27 -5.86 -0.04
CA LEU A 45 -5.94 -6.13 -1.44
C LEU A 45 -7.04 -7.00 -2.06
N GLY A 46 -7.97 -6.35 -2.76
CA GLY A 46 -9.25 -6.93 -3.15
C GLY A 46 -10.06 -7.31 -1.91
N THR A 47 -10.54 -8.56 -1.86
CA THR A 47 -11.36 -9.07 -0.76
C THR A 47 -10.55 -9.52 0.46
N TYR A 48 -9.22 -9.53 0.38
CA TYR A 48 -8.36 -9.93 1.49
C TYR A 48 -7.93 -8.71 2.30
N SER A 49 -7.83 -8.88 3.61
CA SER A 49 -7.35 -7.83 4.53
C SER A 49 -6.43 -8.39 5.59
N ASN A 50 -5.54 -7.53 6.09
CA ASN A 50 -4.71 -7.82 7.24
C ASN A 50 -4.64 -6.59 8.16
N ASN A 51 -4.96 -6.81 9.44
CA ASN A 51 -4.86 -5.80 10.48
C ASN A 51 -3.52 -5.94 11.21
N ARG A 52 -2.89 -4.80 11.49
CA ARG A 52 -1.75 -4.58 12.40
C ARG A 52 -0.65 -5.66 12.36
N TYR A 53 0.50 -5.29 11.80
CA TYR A 53 1.74 -6.07 11.77
C TYR A 53 1.75 -7.29 10.85
N GLY A 54 1.42 -7.09 9.58
CA GLY A 54 1.48 -8.16 8.61
C GLY A 54 1.40 -7.68 7.18
N SER A 55 1.08 -8.63 6.31
CA SER A 55 0.86 -8.40 4.89
C SER A 55 -0.42 -9.09 4.44
N VAL A 56 -0.95 -8.61 3.34
CA VAL A 56 -2.03 -9.26 2.60
C VAL A 56 -1.49 -9.74 1.26
N LYS A 57 -1.92 -10.91 0.81
CA LYS A 57 -1.46 -11.53 -0.43
C LYS A 57 -2.64 -11.72 -1.37
N ASN A 58 -2.48 -11.36 -2.63
CA ASN A 58 -3.44 -11.69 -3.66
C ASN A 58 -2.75 -11.96 -5.01
N SER A 59 -3.41 -12.73 -5.87
CA SER A 59 -3.00 -12.92 -7.26
C SER A 59 -3.56 -11.79 -8.11
N LEU A 60 -2.72 -11.17 -8.92
CA LEU A 60 -3.12 -10.16 -9.88
C LEU A 60 -3.54 -10.86 -11.18
N ILE A 61 -4.69 -10.46 -11.71
CA ILE A 61 -5.13 -10.85 -13.04
C ILE A 61 -4.54 -9.83 -14.03
N LYS A 62 -3.97 -10.32 -15.13
CA LYS A 62 -3.36 -9.45 -16.14
C LYS A 62 -4.38 -8.44 -16.66
N ASP A 63 -3.96 -7.18 -16.69
CA ASP A 63 -4.71 -6.03 -17.19
C ASP A 63 -6.04 -5.73 -16.47
N ILE A 64 -6.31 -6.38 -15.32
CA ILE A 64 -7.47 -6.08 -14.46
C ILE A 64 -6.99 -5.36 -13.19
N PRO A 65 -7.51 -4.15 -12.89
CA PRO A 65 -7.15 -3.44 -11.67
C PRO A 65 -7.70 -4.15 -10.44
N ILE A 66 -6.87 -4.24 -9.40
CA ILE A 66 -7.29 -4.62 -8.06
C ILE A 66 -7.17 -3.41 -7.12
N GLU A 67 -8.17 -3.23 -6.27
CA GLU A 67 -8.11 -2.21 -5.23
C GLU A 67 -7.18 -2.64 -4.10
N ALA A 68 -6.30 -1.73 -3.71
CA ALA A 68 -5.51 -1.81 -2.50
C ALA A 68 -5.87 -0.65 -1.57
N ILE A 69 -6.19 -0.96 -0.33
CA ILE A 69 -6.51 0.06 0.70
C ILE A 69 -5.44 0.02 1.77
N ILE A 70 -4.86 1.19 2.10
CA ILE A 70 -3.87 1.33 3.16
C ILE A 70 -4.42 2.30 4.20
N THR A 71 -4.62 1.81 5.43
CA THR A 71 -5.21 2.61 6.52
C THR A 71 -4.14 3.10 7.50
N PHE A 72 -4.16 4.39 7.79
CA PHE A 72 -3.24 5.07 8.69
C PHE A 72 -4.00 5.70 9.87
N LYS A 73 -3.39 5.65 11.05
CA LYS A 73 -3.89 6.32 12.27
C LYS A 73 -3.05 7.56 12.58
N GLY A 74 -3.68 8.57 13.19
CA GLY A 74 -3.01 9.80 13.64
C GLY A 74 -2.79 10.86 12.55
N VAL A 75 -3.13 10.57 11.29
CA VAL A 75 -3.16 11.56 10.22
C VAL A 75 -4.35 12.49 10.44
N LEU A 76 -4.13 13.81 10.39
CA LEU A 76 -5.18 14.81 10.58
C LEU A 76 -6.23 14.70 9.46
N LEU A 77 -7.49 14.98 9.77
CA LEU A 77 -8.62 14.81 8.83
C LEU A 77 -8.66 15.88 7.74
N ASP A 78 -8.00 17.02 7.96
CA ASP A 78 -7.95 18.18 7.06
C ASP A 78 -6.70 18.21 6.16
N VAL A 79 -5.95 17.11 6.10
CA VAL A 79 -4.78 16.97 5.22
C VAL A 79 -5.25 16.96 3.77
N LYS A 80 -4.99 18.04 3.03
CA LYS A 80 -5.30 18.18 1.60
C LYS A 80 -4.21 17.63 0.68
N GLN A 81 -3.00 17.47 1.21
CA GLN A 81 -1.84 17.02 0.46
C GLN A 81 -0.91 16.26 1.41
N ILE A 82 -0.34 15.17 0.90
CA ILE A 82 0.69 14.38 1.55
C ILE A 82 2.00 14.54 0.77
N ASP A 83 3.10 14.78 1.47
CA ASP A 83 4.42 14.87 0.82
C ASP A 83 4.81 13.54 0.15
N ILE A 84 4.74 12.42 0.88
CA ILE A 84 5.07 11.08 0.36
C ILE A 84 4.11 10.03 0.91
N LEU A 85 3.46 9.29 0.00
CA LEU A 85 2.86 8.00 0.28
C LEU A 85 3.83 6.90 -0.17
N GLN A 86 4.42 6.18 0.78
CA GLN A 86 5.29 5.04 0.50
C GLN A 86 4.55 3.75 0.85
N PHE A 87 4.55 2.78 -0.05
CA PHE A 87 4.02 1.45 0.24
C PHE A 87 4.96 0.35 -0.22
N LYS A 88 5.08 -0.66 0.64
CA LYS A 88 5.99 -1.77 0.43
C LYS A 88 5.22 -2.97 -0.09
N THR A 89 5.71 -3.54 -1.19
CA THR A 89 5.18 -4.78 -1.72
C THR A 89 6.29 -5.81 -1.96
N HIS A 90 5.91 -7.08 -2.00
CA HIS A 90 6.74 -8.16 -2.51
C HIS A 90 5.99 -8.84 -3.65
N LEU A 91 6.64 -8.89 -4.81
CA LEU A 91 6.11 -9.54 -6.00
C LEU A 91 6.72 -10.93 -6.12
N LYS A 92 5.89 -11.91 -6.50
CA LYS A 92 6.33 -13.24 -6.89
C LYS A 92 5.69 -13.62 -8.21
N SER A 93 6.52 -13.89 -9.21
CA SER A 93 6.15 -14.33 -10.56
C SER A 93 7.25 -15.24 -11.12
N SER A 94 7.05 -15.81 -12.31
CA SER A 94 8.07 -16.64 -12.97
C SER A 94 9.31 -15.87 -13.43
N TYR A 95 9.20 -14.56 -13.66
CA TYR A 95 10.27 -13.73 -14.22
C TYR A 95 10.86 -12.73 -13.20
N TYR A 96 10.17 -12.49 -12.08
CA TYR A 96 10.64 -11.61 -11.01
C TYR A 96 10.12 -12.08 -9.65
N THR A 97 11.02 -12.16 -8.67
CA THR A 97 10.67 -12.31 -7.25
C THR A 97 11.49 -11.30 -6.46
N GLY A 98 10.82 -10.40 -5.74
CA GLY A 98 11.52 -9.37 -4.98
C GLY A 98 10.62 -8.31 -4.38
N TYR A 99 11.24 -7.49 -3.54
CA TYR A 99 10.58 -6.39 -2.87
C TYR A 99 10.58 -5.13 -3.73
N LEU A 100 9.42 -4.50 -3.86
CA LEU A 100 9.28 -3.15 -4.41
C LEU A 100 9.00 -2.16 -3.28
N ASN A 101 9.62 -0.98 -3.40
CA ASN A 101 9.34 0.16 -2.54
C ASN A 101 8.77 1.27 -3.40
N THR A 102 7.46 1.42 -3.41
CA THR A 102 6.78 2.39 -4.26
C THR A 102 6.61 3.69 -3.49
N GLU A 103 6.94 4.80 -4.12
CA GLU A 103 6.76 6.15 -3.58
C GLU A 103 5.93 6.98 -4.53
N LEU A 104 4.83 7.53 -4.01
CA LEU A 104 4.06 8.57 -4.67
C LEU A 104 4.33 9.87 -3.91
N ARG A 105 4.73 10.91 -4.64
CA ARG A 105 5.12 12.21 -4.07
C ARG A 105 4.08 13.27 -4.41
N ASN A 106 3.91 14.24 -3.51
CA ASN A 106 2.96 15.34 -3.67
C ASN A 106 1.54 14.84 -3.96
N VAL A 107 1.07 13.88 -3.15
CA VAL A 107 -0.21 13.23 -3.36
C VAL A 107 -1.32 14.14 -2.86
N SER A 108 -2.17 14.62 -3.76
CA SER A 108 -3.39 15.33 -3.41
C SER A 108 -4.38 14.37 -2.74
N VAL A 109 -5.00 14.81 -1.65
CA VAL A 109 -5.95 14.03 -0.87
C VAL A 109 -7.32 14.66 -1.03
N THR A 110 -8.24 13.87 -1.59
CA THR A 110 -9.66 14.23 -1.63
C THR A 110 -10.35 13.57 -0.45
N PRO A 111 -10.99 14.31 0.46
CA PRO A 111 -11.87 13.71 1.45
C PRO A 111 -12.98 12.92 0.73
N GLU A 112 -13.33 11.74 1.25
CA GLU A 112 -14.60 11.11 0.84
C GLU A 112 -15.73 11.90 1.51
N GLU A 113 -16.68 12.38 0.70
CA GLU A 113 -17.91 13.08 1.13
C GLU A 113 -18.88 12.14 1.85
#